data_AF-A0AAD5PDT8-F1
#
_entry.id   AF-A0AAD5PDT8-F1
#
_cell.length_a   1.000
_cell.length_b   1.000
_cell.length_c   1.000
_cell.angle_alpha   90.00
_cell.angle_beta   90.00
_cell.angle_gamma   90.00
#
_symmetry.space_group_name_H-M   'P 1'
#
loop_
_entity.id
_entity.type
_entity.pdbx_description
1 polymer ?
#
loop_
_entity_poly.entity_id
_entity_poly.type
_entity_poly.pdbx_seq_one_letter_code
_entity_poly.pdbx_strand_id
1 'polypeptide(L)'
;MDTKLATRLEVLADNSLPTVYERNRLKQLKLNYDKYEATIQKNLTQLRDGLKTLEQQLAEEEESGVTDTKPHEDQLIQLQVKVDKLEVLLGNNDDERAR
;
A
#
# COMPACT_ATOMS: atom_id res chain seq x y z
N MET A 1 -10.50 11.00 11.19
CA MET A 1 -9.46 10.12 10.66
C MET A 1 -8.12 10.61 11.17
N ASP A 2 -7.24 9.70 11.56
CA ASP A 2 -5.87 10.04 11.98
C ASP A 2 -5.01 10.41 10.77
N THR A 3 -4.86 11.72 10.53
CA THR A 3 -4.05 12.27 9.44
C THR A 3 -2.57 11.94 9.57
N LYS A 4 -2.05 11.74 10.80
CA LYS A 4 -0.64 11.35 11.00
C LYS A 4 -0.41 9.91 10.58
N LEU A 5 -1.36 9.03 10.88
CA LEU A 5 -1.34 7.66 10.40
C LEU A 5 -1.38 7.65 8.86
N ALA A 6 -2.30 8.40 8.25
CA ALA A 6 -2.41 8.49 6.79
C ALA A 6 -1.10 8.94 6.12
N THR A 7 -0.45 9.99 6.62
CA THR A 7 0.86 10.44 6.10
C THR A 7 1.96 9.39 6.29
N ARG A 8 1.97 8.65 7.41
CA ARG A 8 2.94 7.56 7.62
C ARG A 8 2.75 6.42 6.63
N LEU A 9 1.49 6.06 6.35
CA LEU A 9 1.18 5.04 5.34
C LEU A 9 1.57 5.52 3.95
N GLU A 10 1.41 6.81 3.66
CA GLU A 10 1.82 7.40 2.39
C GLU A 10 3.32 7.26 2.17
N VAL A 11 4.12 7.67 3.16
CA VAL A 11 5.58 7.53 3.13
C VAL A 11 5.99 6.06 3.04
N LEU A 12 5.29 5.16 3.73
CA LEU A 12 5.56 3.72 3.67
C LEU A 12 5.27 3.15 2.28
N ALA A 13 4.18 3.56 1.63
CA ALA A 13 3.84 3.14 0.27
C ALA A 13 4.89 3.64 -0.74
N ASP A 14 5.26 4.92 -0.65
CA ASP A 14 6.25 5.53 -1.54
C ASP A 14 7.64 4.88 -1.39
N ASN A 15 8.05 4.55 -0.15
CA ASN A 15 9.33 3.87 0.10
C ASN A 15 9.30 2.37 -0.27
N SER A 16 8.12 1.76 -0.32
CA SER A 16 7.97 0.36 -0.72
C SER A 16 8.10 0.19 -2.23
N LEU A 17 7.76 1.21 -3.02
CA LEU A 17 7.79 1.16 -4.48
C LEU A 17 9.19 0.85 -5.05
N PRO A 18 10.28 1.55 -4.67
CA PRO A 18 11.64 1.20 -5.11
C PRO A 18 12.05 -0.23 -4.73
N THR A 19 11.63 -0.68 -3.55
CA THR A 19 11.95 -2.03 -3.04
C THR A 19 11.28 -3.10 -3.90
N VAL A 20 10.02 -2.90 -4.29
CA VAL A 20 9.30 -3.77 -5.22
C VAL A 20 9.96 -3.79 -6.60
N TYR A 21 10.34 -2.63 -7.14
CA TYR A 21 11.04 -2.57 -8.43
C TYR A 21 12.37 -3.33 -8.42
N GLU A 22 13.21 -3.14 -7.39
CA GLU A 22 14.48 -3.85 -7.30
C GLU A 22 14.28 -5.37 -7.13
N ARG A 23 13.32 -5.80 -6.28
CA ARG A 23 12.95 -7.21 -6.16
C ARG A 23 12.55 -7.80 -7.51
N ASN A 24 11.71 -7.10 -8.26
CA ASN A 24 11.25 -7.54 -9.58
C ASN A 24 12.39 -7.62 -10.60
N ARG A 25 13.28 -6.61 -10.61
CA ARG A 25 14.48 -6.61 -11.44
C ARG A 25 15.38 -7.81 -11.14
N LEU A 26 15.62 -8.10 -9.87
CA LEU A 26 16.43 -9.27 -9.46
C LEU A 26 15.76 -10.60 -9.82
N LYS A 27 14.44 -10.71 -9.64
CA LYS A 27 13.64 -11.87 -10.09
C LYS A 27 13.77 -12.08 -11.61
N GLN A 28 13.73 -10.99 -12.39
CA GLN A 28 13.91 -11.07 -13.84
C GLN A 28 15.31 -11.56 -14.23
N LEU A 29 16.34 -11.10 -13.53
CA LEU A 29 17.74 -11.51 -13.71
C LEU A 29 18.08 -12.89 -13.11
N LYS A 30 17.12 -13.58 -12.48
CA LYS A 30 17.32 -14.84 -11.76
C LYS A 30 18.41 -14.75 -10.67
N LEU A 31 18.51 -13.59 -10.04
CA LEU A 31 19.39 -13.32 -8.90
C LEU A 31 18.62 -13.50 -7.59
N ASN A 32 19.34 -13.56 -6.46
CA ASN A 32 18.72 -13.68 -5.15
C ASN A 32 17.90 -12.42 -4.81
N TYR A 33 16.57 -12.57 -4.85
CA TYR A 33 15.59 -11.54 -4.51
C TYR A 33 14.90 -11.79 -3.16
N ASP A 34 15.12 -12.94 -2.52
CA ASP A 34 14.44 -13.41 -1.30
C ASP A 34 14.61 -12.42 -0.14
N LYS A 35 15.77 -11.74 -0.09
CA LYS A 35 16.08 -10.71 0.92
C LYS A 35 15.09 -9.55 0.94
N TYR A 36 14.34 -9.32 -0.15
CA TYR A 36 13.33 -8.27 -0.24
C TYR A 36 11.92 -8.75 0.08
N GLU A 37 11.63 -10.05 -0.02
CA GLU A 37 10.27 -10.56 0.15
C GLU A 37 9.72 -10.32 1.55
N ALA A 38 10.52 -10.62 2.59
CA ALA A 38 10.10 -10.40 3.97
C ALA A 38 9.81 -8.91 4.25
N THR A 39 10.64 -8.01 3.73
CA THR A 39 10.43 -6.55 3.89
C THR A 39 9.18 -6.08 3.15
N ILE A 40 9.00 -6.52 1.91
CA ILE A 40 7.83 -6.16 1.11
C ILE A 40 6.54 -6.68 1.76
N GLN A 41 6.51 -7.94 2.18
CA GLN A 41 5.36 -8.52 2.87
C GLN A 41 5.03 -7.76 4.15
N LYS A 42 6.05 -7.45 4.97
CA LYS A 42 5.86 -6.66 6.19
C LYS A 42 5.26 -5.28 5.88
N ASN A 43 5.79 -4.59 4.89
CA ASN A 43 5.30 -3.26 4.52
C ASN A 43 3.86 -3.32 3.99
N LEU A 44 3.52 -4.32 3.16
CA LEU A 44 2.15 -4.51 2.68
C LEU A 44 1.18 -4.83 3.82
N THR A 45 1.56 -5.68 4.77
CA THR A 45 0.73 -5.95 5.95
C THR A 45 0.47 -4.68 6.75
N GLN A 46 1.51 -3.87 7.00
CA GLN A 46 1.36 -2.58 7.69
C GLN A 46 0.47 -1.60 6.92
N LEU A 47 0.58 -1.56 5.59
CA LEU A 47 -0.27 -0.73 4.74
C LEU A 47 -1.74 -1.16 4.80
N ARG A 48 -2.02 -2.47 4.71
CA ARG A 48 -3.37 -3.03 4.79
C ARG A 48 -4.02 -2.81 6.16
N ASP A 49 -3.29 -3.10 7.24
CA ASP A 49 -3.78 -2.92 8.60
C ASP A 49 -4.04 -1.43 8.91
N GLY A 50 -3.14 -0.56 8.42
CA GLY A 50 -3.28 0.88 8.53
C GLY A 50 -4.49 1.42 7.76
N LEU A 51 -4.68 0.99 6.51
CA LEU A 51 -5.84 1.35 5.70
C LEU A 51 -7.15 0.94 6.37
N LYS A 52 -7.23 -0.29 6.89
CA LYS A 52 -8.41 -0.77 7.62
C LYS A 52 -8.71 0.09 8.86
N THR A 53 -7.67 0.56 9.55
CA THR A 53 -7.83 1.46 10.70
C THR A 53 -8.37 2.82 10.26
N LEU A 54 -7.86 3.39 9.16
CA LEU A 54 -8.35 4.66 8.63
C LEU A 54 -9.79 4.56 8.10
N GLU A 55 -10.13 3.46 7.43
CA GLU A 55 -11.50 3.14 7.00
C GLU A 55 -12.47 3.12 8.19
N GLN A 56 -12.10 2.43 9.25
CA GLN A 56 -12.93 2.37 10.46
C GLN A 56 -13.10 3.75 11.11
N GLN A 57 -12.02 4.53 11.20
CA GLN A 57 -12.09 5.89 11.74
C GLN A 57 -12.94 6.83 10.89
N LEU A 58 -12.90 6.68 9.57
CA LEU A 58 -13.73 7.46 8.66
C LEU A 58 -15.21 7.11 8.86
N ALA A 59 -15.54 5.82 8.95
CA ALA A 59 -16.89 5.36 9.22
C ALA A 59 -17.42 5.88 10.58
N GLU A 60 -16.59 5.88 11.62
CA GLU A 60 -16.94 6.44 12.94
C GLU A 60 -17.18 7.96 12.88
N GLU A 61 -16.44 8.71 12.07
CA GLU A 61 -16.68 10.14 11.83
C GLU A 61 -18.00 10.41 11.12
N GLU A 62 -18.32 9.62 10.11
CA GLU A 62 -19.59 9.73 9.38
C GLU A 62 -20.78 9.39 10.28
N GLU A 63 -20.67 8.33 11.09
CA GLU A 63 -21.73 7.92 12.03
C GLU A 63 -21.92 8.95 13.16
N SER A 64 -20.84 9.60 13.61
CA SER A 64 -20.91 10.68 14.60
C SER A 64 -21.41 12.01 14.05
N GLY A 65 -21.73 12.09 12.75
CA GLY A 65 -22.33 13.25 12.10
C GLY A 65 -21.33 14.34 11.72
N VAL A 66 -20.05 14.00 11.56
CA VAL A 66 -19.05 14.91 10.97
C VAL A 66 -19.42 15.15 9.51
N THR A 67 -19.68 16.41 9.15
CA THR A 67 -20.23 16.76 7.83
C THR A 67 -19.18 16.96 6.73
N ASP A 68 -17.89 17.04 7.08
CA ASP A 68 -16.79 17.31 6.13
C ASP A 68 -15.72 16.20 6.18
N THR A 69 -16.11 15.00 5.76
CA THR A 69 -15.25 13.81 5.69
C THR A 69 -14.62 13.60 4.32
N LYS A 70 -15.03 14.36 3.29
CA LYS A 70 -14.55 14.21 1.90
C LYS A 70 -13.03 14.28 1.75
N PRO A 71 -12.30 15.20 2.42
CA PRO A 71 -10.84 15.22 2.30
C PRO A 71 -10.18 13.96 2.86
N HIS A 72 -10.78 13.35 3.89
CA HIS A 72 -10.30 12.10 4.47
C HIS A 72 -10.60 10.91 3.55
N GLU A 73 -11.77 10.89 2.90
CA GLU A 73 -12.14 9.91 1.88
C GLU A 73 -11.19 9.96 0.68
N ASP A 74 -10.95 11.16 0.12
CA ASP A 74 -10.02 11.35 -1.01
C ASP A 74 -8.61 10.85 -0.66
N GLN A 75 -8.14 11.15 0.55
CA GLN A 75 -6.83 10.70 1.01
C GLN A 75 -6.77 9.17 1.17
N LEU A 76 -7.83 8.56 1.69
CA LEU A 76 -7.94 7.11 1.84
C LEU A 76 -7.93 6.40 0.48
N ILE A 77 -8.70 6.92 -0.49
CA ILE A 77 -8.74 6.41 -1.87
C ILE A 77 -7.35 6.50 -2.50
N GLN A 78 -6.64 7.62 -2.35
CA GLN A 78 -5.27 7.76 -2.88
C GLN A 78 -4.31 6.72 -2.29
N LEU A 79 -4.41 6.44 -0.99
CA LEU A 79 -3.61 5.41 -0.33
C LEU A 79 -3.96 4.01 -0.82
N GLN A 80 -5.25 3.68 -0.94
CA GLN A 80 -5.71 2.39 -1.51
C GLN A 80 -5.15 2.18 -2.92
N VAL A 81 -5.26 3.19 -3.79
CA VAL A 81 -4.71 3.14 -5.15
C VAL A 81 -3.19 2.92 -5.16
N LYS A 82 -2.44 3.52 -4.22
CA LYS A 82 -0.99 3.27 -4.10
C LYS A 82 -0.71 1.82 -3.68
N VAL A 83 -1.47 1.28 -2.73
CA VAL A 83 -1.32 -0.12 -2.28
C VAL A 83 -1.66 -1.09 -3.40
N ASP A 84 -2.79 -0.89 -4.10
CA ASP A 84 -3.20 -1.72 -5.23
C ASP A 84 -2.13 -1.76 -6.32
N LYS A 85 -1.51 -0.60 -6.63
CA LYS A 85 -0.38 -0.55 -7.58
C LYS A 85 0.80 -1.39 -7.12
N LEU A 86 1.15 -1.37 -5.83
CA LEU A 86 2.24 -2.20 -5.29
C LEU A 86 1.91 -3.69 -5.42
N GLU A 87 0.67 -4.08 -5.14
CA GLU A 87 0.21 -5.46 -5.26
C GLU A 87 0.20 -5.94 -6.72
N VAL A 88 -0.29 -5.11 -7.64
CA VAL A 88 -0.25 -5.38 -9.08
C VAL A 88 1.20 -5.53 -9.58
N LEU A 89 2.12 -4.66 -9.15
CA LEU A 89 3.53 -4.77 -9.53
C LEU A 89 4.20 -6.05 -8.99
N LEU A 90 3.71 -6.58 -7.87
CA LEU A 90 4.18 -7.84 -7.31
C LEU A 90 3.60 -9.07 -8.02
N GLY A 91 2.33 -9.00 -8.45
CA GLY A 91 1.62 -10.08 -9.15
C GLY A 91 1.88 -10.15 -10.66
N ASN A 92 1.96 -9.02 -11.37
CA ASN A 92 2.12 -9.00 -12.83
C ASN A 92 3.45 -9.59 -13.33
N ASN A 93 4.47 -9.71 -12.46
CA ASN A 93 5.72 -10.37 -12.84
C ASN A 93 5.60 -11.90 -12.94
N ASP A 94 4.49 -12.49 -12.49
CA ASP A 94 4.19 -13.92 -12.74
C ASP A 94 3.46 -14.12 -14.06
N ASP A 95 2.62 -13.17 -14.51
CA ASP A 95 1.83 -13.28 -15.74
C ASP A 95 2.56 -12.84 -17.02
N GLU A 96 3.48 -11.86 -16.97
CA GLU A 96 4.25 -11.42 -18.16
C GLU A 96 5.20 -12.49 -18.72
N ARG A 97 5.41 -13.60 -18.00
CA ARG A 97 6.24 -14.73 -18.44
C ARG A 97 5.45 -15.98 -18.83
N ALA A 98 4.12 -15.95 -18.75
CA ALA A 98 3.24 -17.06 -19.11
C ALA A 98 2.67 -16.97 -20.54
N ARG A 99 3.08 -15.98 -21.34
CA ARG A 99 2.76 -15.81 -22.77
C ARG A 99 4.02 -15.82 -23.61
#